data_AF-A0A2M8L697-F1
#
_entry.id   AF-A0A2M8L697-F1
#
_cell.length_a   1.000
_cell.length_b   1.000
_cell.length_c   1.000
_cell.angle_alpha   90.00
_cell.angle_beta   90.00
_cell.angle_gamma   90.00
#
_symmetry.space_group_name_H-M   'P 1'
#
loop_
_entity.id
_entity.type
_entity.pdbx_description
1 polymer ?
#
loop_
_entity_poly.entity_id
_entity_poly.type
_entity_poly.pdbx_seq_one_letter_code
_entity_poly.pdbx_strand_id
1 'polypeptide(L)'
;MTKVKKNQTDRQDLEIKKLFEKGKKQGFVTQEEILKIFPNAEERIEELDSFYAKLLDHKVDVFETVTEEEIAEDEKATSELSKELEVLATIEDKVLTDPVRMYLKEIGRIPLLKAEEEVDLAQRIEKNEKKARAKLIQSNLRLVVSIAKRYLGRGMTFLDLIQEGNQGLMRAVEKYDWRRGYKFST
;
A
#
# COMPACT_ATOMS: atom_id res chain seq x y z
N MET A 1 33.65 -12.46 -37.59
CA MET A 1 32.44 -12.74 -36.76
C MET A 1 32.21 -11.72 -35.63
N THR A 2 32.87 -10.56 -35.63
CA THR A 2 33.00 -9.71 -34.43
C THR A 2 31.97 -8.57 -34.31
N LYS A 3 31.24 -8.21 -35.37
CA LYS A 3 30.30 -7.07 -35.38
C LYS A 3 28.91 -7.39 -34.80
N VAL A 4 28.48 -8.66 -34.80
CA VAL A 4 27.11 -9.05 -34.41
C VAL A 4 26.92 -9.06 -32.89
N LYS A 5 27.93 -9.54 -32.13
CA LYS A 5 27.86 -9.57 -30.65
C LYS A 5 27.81 -8.16 -30.02
N LYS A 6 28.50 -7.18 -30.60
CA LYS A 6 28.55 -5.80 -30.08
C LYS A 6 27.19 -5.09 -30.14
N ASN A 7 26.42 -5.31 -31.20
CA ASN A 7 25.08 -4.74 -31.37
C ASN A 7 24.02 -5.36 -30.44
N GLN A 8 24.22 -6.58 -29.95
CA GLN A 8 23.30 -7.22 -29.00
C GLN A 8 23.47 -6.65 -27.59
N THR A 9 24.72 -6.45 -27.16
CA THR A 9 25.03 -5.87 -25.84
C THR A 9 24.53 -4.43 -25.71
N ASP A 10 24.76 -3.58 -26.72
CA ASP A 10 24.30 -2.18 -26.71
C ASP A 10 22.76 -2.06 -26.65
N ARG A 11 22.04 -3.00 -27.29
CA ARG A 11 20.57 -3.04 -27.30
C ARG A 11 20.01 -3.52 -25.96
N GLN A 12 20.72 -4.44 -25.31
CA GLN A 12 20.36 -4.95 -23.99
C GLN A 12 20.56 -3.88 -22.90
N ASP A 13 21.66 -3.12 -22.94
CA ASP A 13 21.91 -2.00 -22.03
C ASP A 13 20.86 -0.89 -22.12
N LEU A 14 20.35 -0.65 -23.34
CA LEU A 14 19.24 0.27 -23.59
C LEU A 14 17.93 -0.22 -22.95
N GLU A 15 17.62 -1.51 -23.05
CA GLU A 15 16.43 -2.10 -22.44
C GLU A 15 16.54 -2.14 -20.90
N ILE A 16 17.72 -2.43 -20.35
CA ILE A 16 17.99 -2.35 -18.90
C ILE A 16 17.72 -0.93 -18.38
N LYS A 17 18.23 0.10 -19.08
CA LYS A 17 17.96 1.49 -18.72
C LYS A 17 16.47 1.84 -18.80
N LYS A 18 15.78 1.39 -19.84
CA LYS A 18 14.32 1.63 -19.97
C LYS A 18 13.54 0.97 -18.83
N LEU A 19 13.87 -0.26 -18.47
CA LEU A 19 13.21 -0.97 -17.38
C LEU A 19 13.46 -0.26 -16.04
N PHE A 20 14.69 0.21 -15.81
CA PHE A 20 15.03 0.96 -14.62
C PHE A 20 14.28 2.31 -14.52
N GLU A 21 14.20 3.06 -15.61
CA GLU A 21 13.43 4.32 -15.67
C GLU A 21 11.93 4.08 -15.49
N LYS A 22 11.40 2.97 -16.02
CA LYS A 22 10.02 2.54 -15.77
C LYS A 22 9.82 2.27 -14.27
N GLY A 23 10.70 1.49 -13.67
CA GLY A 23 10.69 1.16 -12.24
C GLY A 23 10.74 2.40 -11.35
N LYS A 24 11.56 3.39 -11.69
CA LYS A 24 11.61 4.67 -10.96
C LYS A 24 10.31 5.47 -11.01
N LYS A 25 9.57 5.41 -12.12
CA LYS A 25 8.31 6.14 -12.28
C LYS A 25 7.16 5.50 -11.53
N GLN A 26 7.04 4.18 -11.61
CA GLN A 26 5.91 3.44 -11.03
C GLN A 26 6.21 2.84 -9.65
N GLY A 27 7.46 2.86 -9.21
CA GLY A 27 7.90 2.33 -7.91
C GLY A 27 8.17 0.82 -7.90
N PHE A 28 7.92 0.10 -9.00
CA PHE A 28 8.14 -1.34 -9.07
C PHE A 28 8.53 -1.84 -10.47
N VAL A 29 9.06 -3.06 -10.56
CA VAL A 29 9.26 -3.84 -11.80
C VAL A 29 8.87 -5.30 -11.58
N THR A 30 8.62 -6.08 -12.63
CA THR A 30 8.30 -7.50 -12.47
C THR A 30 9.48 -8.42 -12.75
N GLN A 31 9.47 -9.59 -12.12
CA GLN A 31 10.45 -10.63 -12.37
C GLN A 31 10.39 -11.12 -13.83
N GLU A 32 9.21 -11.16 -14.44
CA GLU A 32 9.08 -11.46 -15.87
C GLU A 32 9.75 -10.42 -16.77
N GLU A 33 9.64 -9.13 -16.44
CA GLU A 33 10.29 -8.05 -17.17
C GLU A 33 11.81 -8.12 -17.05
N ILE A 34 12.30 -8.45 -15.85
CA ILE A 34 13.72 -8.67 -15.61
C ILE A 34 14.19 -9.89 -16.41
N LEU A 35 13.52 -11.03 -16.31
CA LEU A 35 13.92 -12.26 -17.01
C LEU A 35 13.84 -12.15 -18.54
N LYS A 36 12.94 -11.32 -19.09
CA LYS A 36 12.90 -11.00 -20.53
C LYS A 36 14.18 -10.28 -21.00
N ILE A 37 14.75 -9.42 -20.14
CA ILE A 37 15.97 -8.67 -20.44
C ILE A 37 17.23 -9.47 -20.07
N PHE A 38 17.13 -10.39 -19.12
CA PHE A 38 18.18 -11.33 -18.70
C PHE A 38 17.81 -12.79 -19.07
N PRO A 39 17.72 -13.16 -20.36
CA PRO A 39 17.30 -14.49 -20.80
C PRO A 39 18.26 -15.62 -20.38
N ASN A 40 19.51 -15.30 -20.02
CA ASN A 40 20.50 -16.23 -19.44
C ASN A 40 20.87 -15.78 -18.02
N ALA A 41 19.89 -15.49 -17.18
CA ALA A 41 20.08 -15.05 -15.79
C ALA A 41 21.04 -15.97 -14.99
N GLU A 42 20.98 -17.28 -15.26
CA GLU A 42 21.81 -18.31 -14.63
C GLU A 42 23.31 -18.16 -14.94
N GLU A 43 23.67 -17.58 -16.09
CA GLU A 43 25.06 -17.40 -16.54
C GLU A 43 25.61 -16.00 -16.23
N ARG A 44 24.75 -15.05 -15.81
CA ARG A 44 25.08 -13.62 -15.62
C ARG A 44 24.65 -13.10 -14.25
N ILE A 45 24.89 -13.93 -13.23
CA ILE A 45 24.48 -13.68 -11.84
C ILE A 45 25.03 -12.35 -11.32
N GLU A 46 26.30 -12.03 -11.56
CA GLU A 46 26.91 -10.77 -11.08
C GLU A 46 26.23 -9.51 -11.63
N GLU A 47 25.83 -9.55 -12.90
CA GLU A 47 25.15 -8.41 -13.54
C GLU A 47 23.71 -8.27 -13.05
N LEU A 48 23.06 -9.40 -12.83
CA LEU A 48 21.71 -9.46 -12.28
C LEU A 48 21.68 -8.94 -10.84
N ASP A 49 22.61 -9.39 -9.99
CA ASP A 49 22.76 -8.90 -8.61
C ASP A 49 23.03 -7.40 -8.55
N SER A 50 23.91 -6.89 -9.43
CA SER A 50 24.17 -5.45 -9.57
C SER A 50 22.92 -4.68 -9.98
N PHE A 51 22.09 -5.26 -10.83
CA PHE A 51 20.82 -4.66 -11.24
C PHE A 51 19.81 -4.64 -10.09
N TYR A 52 19.64 -5.74 -9.36
CA TYR A 52 18.80 -5.80 -8.16
C TYR A 52 19.26 -4.82 -7.08
N ALA A 53 20.57 -4.70 -6.83
CA ALA A 53 21.11 -3.75 -5.88
C ALA A 53 20.78 -2.30 -6.26
N LYS A 54 20.84 -1.95 -7.56
CA LYS A 54 20.46 -0.62 -8.07
C LYS A 54 18.97 -0.35 -7.89
N LEU A 55 18.11 -1.34 -8.14
CA LEU A 55 16.67 -1.22 -7.91
C LEU A 55 16.37 -0.97 -6.43
N LEU A 56 17.00 -1.74 -5.54
CA LEU A 56 16.84 -1.62 -4.09
C LEU A 56 17.29 -0.24 -3.56
N ASP A 57 18.47 0.24 -3.99
CA ASP A 57 19.00 1.55 -3.60
C ASP A 57 18.07 2.71 -4.01
N HIS A 58 17.35 2.52 -5.13
CA HIS A 58 16.39 3.48 -5.65
C HIS A 58 14.95 3.22 -5.20
N LYS A 59 14.73 2.30 -4.25
CA LYS A 59 13.42 1.93 -3.69
C LYS A 59 12.42 1.49 -4.77
N VAL A 60 12.90 0.70 -5.73
CA VAL A 60 12.05 0.06 -6.74
C VAL A 60 11.79 -1.38 -6.32
N ASP A 61 10.54 -1.71 -6.04
CA ASP A 61 10.13 -3.05 -5.62
C ASP A 61 10.14 -4.03 -6.79
N VAL A 62 10.41 -5.31 -6.52
CA VAL A 62 10.35 -6.36 -7.55
C VAL A 62 9.27 -7.38 -7.18
N PHE A 63 8.29 -7.56 -8.05
CA PHE A 63 7.18 -8.50 -7.86
C PHE A 63 7.29 -9.69 -8.82
N GLU A 64 6.87 -10.89 -8.40
CA GLU A 64 6.90 -12.08 -9.28
C GLU A 64 6.02 -11.90 -10.52
N THR A 65 4.79 -11.42 -10.32
CA THR A 65 3.82 -11.10 -11.38
C THR A 65 2.93 -9.96 -10.89
N VAL A 66 2.63 -9.01 -11.78
CA VAL A 66 1.49 -8.09 -11.59
C VAL A 66 0.54 -8.33 -12.74
N THR A 67 -0.70 -8.65 -12.42
CA THR A 67 -1.76 -8.78 -13.41
C THR A 67 -2.18 -7.39 -13.89
N GLU A 68 -2.68 -7.29 -15.13
CA GLU A 68 -3.25 -6.02 -15.64
C GLU A 68 -4.39 -5.51 -14.75
N GLU A 69 -5.07 -6.42 -14.05
CA GLU A 69 -6.11 -6.15 -13.06
C GLU A 69 -5.55 -5.49 -11.79
N GLU A 70 -4.45 -6.00 -11.23
CA GLU A 70 -3.77 -5.40 -10.06
C GLU A 70 -3.20 -4.01 -10.38
N ILE A 71 -2.62 -3.82 -11.58
CA ILE A 71 -2.13 -2.51 -12.02
C ILE A 71 -3.29 -1.53 -12.17
N ALA A 72 -4.39 -1.95 -12.79
CA ALA A 72 -5.58 -1.11 -12.97
C ALA A 72 -6.25 -0.76 -11.63
N GLU A 73 -6.26 -1.67 -10.66
CA GLU A 73 -6.78 -1.41 -9.31
C GLU A 73 -5.92 -0.40 -8.55
N ASP A 74 -4.60 -0.52 -8.60
CA ASP A 74 -3.69 0.43 -7.95
C ASP A 74 -3.69 1.81 -8.64
N GLU A 75 -3.71 1.85 -9.97
CA GLU A 75 -3.85 3.11 -10.73
C GLU A 75 -5.20 3.79 -10.45
N LYS A 76 -6.27 3.01 -10.35
CA LYS A 76 -7.60 3.53 -10.00
C LYS A 76 -7.63 4.04 -8.56
N ALA A 77 -7.04 3.32 -7.61
CA ALA A 77 -6.96 3.72 -6.21
C ALA A 77 -6.13 5.01 -6.04
N THR A 78 -5.01 5.14 -6.74
CA THR A 78 -4.16 6.34 -6.71
C THR A 78 -4.81 7.54 -7.41
N SER A 79 -5.49 7.34 -8.54
CA SER A 79 -6.29 8.38 -9.22
C SER A 79 -7.49 8.85 -8.40
N GLU A 80 -8.20 7.93 -7.73
CA GLU A 80 -9.32 8.30 -6.86
C GLU A 80 -8.83 9.08 -5.63
N LEU A 81 -7.73 8.66 -5.02
CA LEU A 81 -7.13 9.35 -3.87
C LEU A 81 -6.63 10.76 -4.23
N SER A 82 -6.00 10.93 -5.39
CA SER A 82 -5.51 12.23 -5.86
C SER A 82 -6.66 13.21 -6.16
N LYS A 83 -7.72 12.74 -6.83
CA LYS A 83 -8.95 13.53 -7.05
C LYS A 83 -9.63 13.89 -5.74
N GLU A 84 -9.69 12.98 -4.78
CA GLU A 84 -10.28 13.24 -3.46
C GLU A 84 -9.48 14.31 -2.70
N LEU A 85 -8.14 14.27 -2.76
CA LEU A 85 -7.26 15.29 -2.19
C LEU A 85 -7.41 16.67 -2.86
N GLU A 86 -7.59 16.70 -4.19
CA GLU A 86 -7.77 17.93 -4.95
C GLU A 86 -9.15 18.57 -4.68
N VAL A 87 -10.20 17.76 -4.54
CA VAL A 87 -11.53 18.21 -4.10
C VAL A 87 -11.50 18.68 -2.64
N LEU A 88 -10.72 18.04 -1.78
CA LEU A 88 -10.54 18.47 -0.39
C LEU A 88 -9.75 19.79 -0.28
N ALA A 89 -8.80 20.04 -1.17
CA ALA A 89 -7.98 21.25 -1.20
C ALA A 89 -8.72 22.47 -1.79
N THR A 90 -9.69 22.26 -2.68
CA THR A 90 -10.44 23.33 -3.37
C THR A 90 -11.68 23.82 -2.61
N ILE A 91 -12.07 23.16 -1.52
CA ILE A 91 -13.25 23.55 -0.74
C ILE A 91 -12.81 24.39 0.46
N GLU A 92 -12.78 25.71 0.27
CA GLU A 92 -12.76 26.70 1.35
C GLU A 92 -14.02 26.57 2.24
N ASP A 93 -13.77 26.40 3.54
CA ASP A 93 -14.48 26.76 4.80
C ASP A 93 -16.00 27.05 4.88
N LYS A 94 -16.86 26.74 3.89
CA LYS A 94 -18.29 27.12 3.92
C LYS A 94 -19.34 26.01 3.93
N VAL A 95 -18.98 24.74 4.18
CA VAL A 95 -19.98 23.67 4.42
C VAL A 95 -19.63 22.89 5.68
N LEU A 96 -20.07 23.41 6.82
CA LEU A 96 -19.87 22.87 8.16
C LEU A 96 -20.86 21.74 8.55
N THR A 97 -21.49 21.00 7.62
CA THR A 97 -22.71 20.24 7.99
C THR A 97 -22.82 18.79 7.54
N ASP A 98 -21.80 18.17 6.92
CA ASP A 98 -21.86 16.72 6.66
C ASP A 98 -21.14 15.94 7.79
N PRO A 99 -21.88 15.21 8.65
CA PRO A 99 -21.29 14.42 9.74
C PRO A 99 -20.32 13.35 9.25
N VAL A 100 -20.56 12.80 8.05
CA VAL A 100 -19.66 11.82 7.43
C VAL A 100 -18.35 12.50 7.09
N ARG A 101 -18.41 13.67 6.44
CA ARG A 101 -17.22 14.41 6.03
C ARG A 101 -16.40 14.89 7.22
N MET A 102 -17.05 15.33 8.30
CA MET A 102 -16.37 15.66 9.56
C MET A 102 -15.66 14.44 10.14
N TYR A 103 -16.35 13.31 10.22
CA TYR A 103 -15.78 12.05 10.70
C TYR A 103 -14.56 11.62 9.88
N LEU A 104 -14.66 11.63 8.55
CA LEU A 104 -13.55 11.26 7.65
C LEU A 104 -12.35 12.19 7.83
N LYS A 105 -12.58 13.49 8.00
CA LYS A 105 -11.54 14.48 8.28
C LYS A 105 -10.85 14.23 9.61
N GLU A 106 -11.60 13.87 10.65
CA GLU A 106 -11.05 13.57 11.98
C GLU A 106 -10.17 12.32 11.97
N ILE A 107 -10.65 11.21 11.42
CA ILE A 107 -9.87 9.96 11.37
C ILE A 107 -8.66 10.06 10.42
N GLY A 108 -8.75 10.91 9.38
CA GLY A 108 -7.66 11.16 8.44
C GLY A 108 -6.46 11.88 9.06
N ARG A 109 -6.64 12.60 10.17
CA ARG A 109 -5.57 13.26 10.92
C ARG A 109 -4.76 12.30 11.80
N ILE A 110 -5.26 11.08 12.00
CA ILE A 110 -4.63 10.10 12.87
C ILE A 110 -3.53 9.38 12.06
N PRO A 111 -2.27 9.42 12.51
CA PRO A 111 -1.18 8.76 11.80
C PRO A 111 -1.36 7.24 11.82
N LEU A 112 -0.95 6.59 10.73
CA LEU A 112 -0.90 5.13 10.63
C LEU A 112 0.19 4.57 11.54
N LEU A 113 -0.03 3.37 12.05
CA LEU A 113 0.94 2.65 12.88
C LEU A 113 1.89 1.84 12.02
N LYS A 114 3.15 1.76 12.46
CA LYS A 114 4.10 0.74 12.01
C LYS A 114 3.83 -0.58 12.73
N ALA A 115 4.28 -1.68 12.15
CA ALA A 115 4.11 -3.01 12.75
C ALA A 115 4.68 -3.10 14.18
N GLU A 116 5.84 -2.49 14.43
CA GLU A 116 6.46 -2.43 15.76
C GLU A 116 5.59 -1.67 16.78
N GLU A 117 4.93 -0.60 16.36
CA GLU A 117 4.03 0.19 17.21
C GLU A 117 2.74 -0.58 17.51
N GLU A 118 2.24 -1.38 16.56
CA GLU A 118 1.10 -2.28 16.81
C GLU A 118 1.44 -3.31 17.89
N VAL A 119 2.65 -3.87 17.86
CA VAL A 119 3.13 -4.82 18.87
C VAL A 119 3.26 -4.14 20.25
N ASP A 120 3.86 -2.95 20.34
CA ASP A 120 3.95 -2.19 21.60
C ASP A 120 2.56 -1.93 22.20
N LEU A 121 1.64 -1.43 21.36
CA LEU A 121 0.27 -1.16 21.79
C LEU A 121 -0.44 -2.43 22.26
N ALA A 122 -0.29 -3.55 21.53
CA ALA A 122 -0.89 -4.83 21.92
C ALA A 122 -0.36 -5.32 23.27
N GLN A 123 0.95 -5.26 23.52
CA GLN A 123 1.55 -5.62 24.80
C GLN A 123 1.04 -4.75 25.95
N ARG A 124 0.80 -3.46 25.70
CA ARG A 124 0.24 -2.53 26.69
C ARG A 124 -1.25 -2.75 26.92
N ILE A 125 -1.99 -3.17 25.89
CA ILE A 125 -3.39 -3.58 26.00
C ILE A 125 -3.53 -4.81 26.90
N GLU A 126 -2.62 -5.80 26.80
CA GLU A 126 -2.59 -6.96 27.73
C GLU A 126 -2.42 -6.52 29.20
N LYS A 127 -1.76 -5.39 29.44
CA LYS A 127 -1.63 -4.77 30.77
C LYS A 127 -2.83 -3.89 31.14
N ASN A 128 -3.95 -4.01 30.45
CA ASN A 128 -5.18 -3.23 30.61
C ASN A 128 -5.01 -1.71 30.42
N GLU A 129 -4.02 -1.27 29.62
CA GLU A 129 -3.82 0.14 29.36
C GLU A 129 -4.87 0.69 28.37
N LYS A 130 -5.88 1.38 28.91
CA LYS A 130 -6.98 1.96 28.12
C LYS A 130 -6.52 2.90 27.01
N LYS A 131 -5.44 3.66 27.25
CA LYS A 131 -4.87 4.59 26.25
C LYS A 131 -4.29 3.85 25.05
N ALA A 132 -3.60 2.73 25.27
CA ALA A 132 -3.07 1.89 24.20
C ALA A 132 -4.20 1.28 23.37
N ARG A 133 -5.26 0.78 24.03
CA ARG A 133 -6.48 0.29 23.37
C ARG A 133 -7.11 1.36 22.47
N ALA A 134 -7.32 2.55 23.02
CA ALA A 134 -7.90 3.67 22.27
C ALA A 134 -7.03 4.05 21.06
N LYS A 135 -5.70 4.08 21.23
CA LYS A 135 -4.76 4.42 20.16
C LYS A 135 -4.77 3.39 19.03
N LEU A 136 -4.79 2.09 19.35
CA LEU A 136 -4.85 1.02 18.35
C LEU A 136 -6.17 1.06 17.57
N ILE A 137 -7.31 1.28 18.25
CA ILE A 137 -8.61 1.46 17.59
C ILE A 137 -8.57 2.68 16.66
N GLN A 138 -8.19 3.84 17.18
CA GLN A 138 -8.18 5.10 16.44
C GLN A 138 -7.35 5.05 15.17
N SER A 139 -6.17 4.41 15.24
CA SER A 139 -5.26 4.32 14.10
C SER A 139 -5.78 3.38 12.99
N ASN A 140 -6.78 2.56 13.30
CA ASN A 140 -7.42 1.60 12.39
C ASN A 140 -8.83 2.01 11.94
N LEU A 141 -9.34 3.19 12.32
CA LEU A 141 -10.66 3.65 11.88
C LEU A 141 -10.76 3.83 10.35
N ARG A 142 -9.64 4.13 9.68
CA ARG A 142 -9.58 4.24 8.22
C ARG A 142 -9.82 2.90 7.52
N LEU A 143 -9.39 1.80 8.13
CA LEU A 143 -9.63 0.44 7.63
C LEU A 143 -11.13 0.09 7.69
N VAL A 144 -11.82 0.50 8.74
CA VAL A 144 -13.28 0.32 8.84
C VAL A 144 -14.00 1.01 7.69
N VAL A 145 -13.61 2.25 7.39
CA VAL A 145 -14.20 3.01 6.28
C VAL A 145 -13.92 2.34 4.93
N SER A 146 -12.69 1.89 4.66
CA SER A 146 -12.36 1.21 3.39
C SER A 146 -13.14 -0.08 3.21
N ILE A 147 -13.34 -0.85 4.29
CA ILE A 147 -14.16 -2.07 4.25
C ILE A 147 -15.65 -1.71 4.05
N ALA A 148 -16.18 -0.74 4.82
CA ALA A 148 -17.58 -0.33 4.77
C ALA A 148 -18.00 0.19 3.39
N LYS A 149 -17.10 0.86 2.65
CA LYS A 149 -17.35 1.30 1.26
C LYS A 149 -17.82 0.15 0.35
N ARG A 150 -17.26 -1.05 0.53
CA ARG A 150 -17.64 -2.24 -0.26
C ARG A 150 -19.07 -2.71 -0.02
N TYR A 151 -19.71 -2.28 1.07
CA TYR A 151 -21.06 -2.67 1.49
C TYR A 151 -22.13 -1.61 1.17
N LEU A 152 -21.76 -0.49 0.52
CA LEU A 152 -22.70 0.53 0.08
C LEU A 152 -23.79 -0.05 -0.85
N GLY A 153 -24.97 0.58 -0.82
CA GLY A 153 -26.11 0.21 -1.67
C GLY A 153 -26.85 -1.07 -1.25
N ARG A 154 -26.50 -1.71 -0.13
CA ARG A 154 -27.14 -2.93 0.38
C ARG A 154 -28.25 -2.69 1.40
N GLY A 155 -28.91 -1.53 1.34
CA GLY A 155 -30.06 -1.20 2.18
C GLY A 155 -29.74 -0.63 3.57
N MET A 156 -28.48 -0.32 3.86
CA MET A 156 -28.03 0.33 5.10
C MET A 156 -27.30 1.64 4.79
N THR A 157 -27.38 2.64 5.67
CA THR A 157 -26.67 3.91 5.48
C THR A 157 -25.16 3.71 5.66
N PHE A 158 -24.36 4.61 5.09
CA PHE A 158 -22.91 4.52 5.23
C PHE A 158 -22.45 4.69 6.69
N LEU A 159 -23.12 5.56 7.44
CA LEU A 159 -22.84 5.74 8.87
C LEU A 159 -23.10 4.46 9.66
N ASP A 160 -24.21 3.77 9.40
CA ASP A 160 -24.53 2.51 10.08
C ASP A 160 -23.49 1.43 9.76
N LEU A 161 -23.05 1.32 8.50
CA LEU A 161 -21.97 0.39 8.10
C LEU A 161 -20.65 0.70 8.83
N ILE A 162 -20.32 1.99 8.99
CA ILE A 162 -19.14 2.42 9.74
C ILE A 162 -19.31 2.07 11.22
N GLN A 163 -20.48 2.29 11.81
CA GLN A 163 -20.71 1.96 13.23
C GLN A 163 -20.58 0.45 13.49
N GLU A 164 -21.20 -0.39 12.65
CA GLU A 164 -21.05 -1.84 12.73
C GLU A 164 -19.59 -2.28 12.57
N GLY A 165 -18.89 -1.70 11.59
CA GLY A 165 -17.46 -1.96 11.40
C GLY A 165 -16.60 -1.52 12.59
N ASN A 166 -16.92 -0.40 13.23
CA ASN A 166 -16.24 0.08 14.44
C ASN A 166 -16.46 -0.87 15.63
N GLN A 167 -17.65 -1.46 15.77
CA GLN A 167 -17.88 -2.50 16.77
C GLN A 167 -17.05 -3.76 16.48
N GLY A 168 -16.98 -4.18 15.22
CA GLY A 168 -16.10 -5.26 14.78
C GLY A 168 -14.63 -4.99 15.11
N LEU A 169 -14.16 -3.79 14.81
CA LEU A 169 -12.80 -3.33 15.12
C LEU A 169 -12.50 -3.40 16.62
N MET A 170 -13.40 -2.90 17.48
CA MET A 170 -13.21 -2.96 18.93
C MET A 170 -13.05 -4.40 19.43
N ARG A 171 -13.85 -5.34 18.91
CA ARG A 171 -13.75 -6.77 19.25
C ARG A 171 -12.46 -7.39 18.70
N ALA A 172 -12.01 -6.97 17.51
CA ALA A 172 -10.76 -7.44 16.93
C ALA A 172 -9.55 -6.99 17.78
N VAL A 173 -9.54 -5.74 18.26
CA VAL A 173 -8.50 -5.23 19.16
C VAL A 173 -8.41 -6.03 20.46
N GLU A 174 -9.55 -6.45 21.02
CA GLU A 174 -9.58 -7.28 22.23
C GLU A 174 -9.03 -8.69 22.02
N LYS A 175 -9.09 -9.21 20.80
CA LYS A 175 -8.67 -10.57 20.44
C LYS A 175 -7.33 -10.61 19.71
N TYR A 176 -6.69 -9.46 19.51
CA TYR A 176 -5.47 -9.37 18.73
C TYR A 176 -4.31 -10.06 19.47
N ASP A 177 -3.69 -11.02 18.81
CA ASP A 177 -2.50 -11.72 19.31
C ASP A 177 -1.30 -11.40 18.43
N TRP A 178 -0.48 -10.47 18.92
CA TRP A 178 0.75 -10.02 18.26
C TRP A 178 1.81 -11.12 18.13
N ARG A 179 1.73 -12.21 18.93
CA ARG A 179 2.71 -13.32 18.90
C ARG A 179 2.60 -14.15 17.63
N ARG A 180 1.49 -14.04 16.91
CA ARG A 180 1.26 -14.74 15.65
C ARG A 180 2.06 -14.16 14.48
N GLY A 181 2.67 -12.98 14.64
CA GLY A 181 3.53 -12.35 13.63
C GLY A 181 2.79 -11.72 12.45
N TYR A 182 1.46 -11.66 12.49
CA TYR A 182 0.65 -10.95 11.50
C TYR A 182 0.40 -9.51 11.95
N LYS A 183 0.27 -8.60 10.98
CA LYS A 183 -0.17 -7.22 11.25
C LYS A 183 -1.62 -7.22 11.73
N PHE A 184 -2.00 -6.19 12.48
CA PHE A 184 -3.37 -6.06 12.95
C PHE A 184 -4.38 -5.90 11.79
N SER A 185 -3.96 -5.26 10.71
CA SER A 185 -4.82 -4.90 9.58
C SER A 185 -5.08 -6.02 8.55
N THR A 186 -4.51 -7.21 8.76
CA THR A 186 -4.65 -8.38 7.85
C THR A 186 -6.00 -9.05 8.05
#